data_AF-A0A1F6VEB3-F1
#
_entry.id   AF-A0A1F6VEB3-F1
#
_cell.length_a   1.000
_cell.length_b   1.000
_cell.length_c   1.000
_cell.angle_alpha   90.00
_cell.angle_beta   90.00
_cell.angle_gamma   90.00
#
_symmetry.space_group_name_H-M   'P 1'
#
loop_
_entity.id
_entity.type
_entity.pdbx_description
1 polymer ?
#
loop_
_entity_poly.entity_id
_entity_poly.type
_entity_poly.pdbx_seq_one_letter_code
_entity_poly.pdbx_strand_id
1 'polypeptide(L)' 'MQEETKQKFGEHYICLGGCRGVSKVPGACNSPSCVNHNHKLVKCNCTDGLHNNFELLLQ' A
#
# COMPACT_ATOMS: atom_id res chain seq x y z
N MET A 1 6.91 19.44 -14.08
CA MET A 1 5.78 18.52 -14.33
C MET A 1 6.11 17.28 -13.57
N GLN A 2 5.50 17.09 -12.40
CA GLN A 2 5.90 16.03 -11.47
C GLN A 2 5.54 14.70 -12.14
N GLU A 3 6.57 13.95 -12.52
CA GLU A 3 6.47 12.59 -12.98
C GLU A 3 5.93 11.76 -11.81
N GLU A 4 4.61 11.69 -11.70
CA GLU A 4 3.89 10.80 -10.81
C GLU A 4 4.36 9.39 -11.15
N THR A 5 5.31 8.91 -10.34
CA THR A 5 5.97 7.64 -10.53
C THR A 5 4.91 6.56 -10.62
N LYS A 6 4.62 6.13 -11.86
CA LYS A 6 3.89 4.90 -12.16
C LYS A 6 4.54 3.81 -11.31
N GLN A 7 3.97 3.52 -10.15
CA GLN A 7 4.39 2.37 -9.37
C GLN A 7 4.04 1.19 -10.25
N LYS A 8 5.08 0.66 -10.90
CA LYS A 8 4.98 -0.46 -11.82
C LYS A 8 4.06 -1.51 -11.22
N PHE A 9 3.12 -1.91 -12.06
CA PHE A 9 2.22 -3.04 -11.95
C PHE A 9 2.97 -4.31 -11.54
N GLY A 10 3.29 -4.43 -10.26
CA GLY A 10 4.17 -5.45 -9.74
C GLY A 10 3.64 -5.96 -8.42
N GLU A 11 3.98 -7.21 -8.13
CA GLU A 11 3.69 -7.84 -6.84
C GLU A 11 4.18 -6.93 -5.72
N HIS A 12 3.26 -6.39 -4.94
CA HIS A 12 3.57 -5.60 -3.76
C HIS A 12 2.75 -6.13 -2.58
N TYR A 13 3.12 -5.71 -1.39
CA TYR A 13 2.62 -6.23 -0.13
C TYR A 13 2.08 -5.08 0.71
N ILE A 14 0.90 -5.28 1.30
CA ILE A 14 0.18 -4.30 2.09
C ILE A 14 0.03 -4.76 3.53
N CYS A 15 -0.06 -3.79 4.44
CA CYS A 15 -0.42 -4.05 5.83
C CYS A 15 -1.94 -3.94 6.02
N LEU A 16 -2.55 -5.00 6.55
CA LEU A 16 -3.99 -5.02 6.89
C LEU A 16 -4.31 -4.43 8.27
N GLY A 17 -3.30 -3.93 9.00
CA GLY A 17 -3.49 -3.32 10.33
C GLY A 17 -3.96 -1.86 10.30
N GLY A 18 -4.41 -1.35 9.16
CA GLY A 18 -4.93 0.01 9.03
C GLY A 18 -3.87 1.11 8.93
N CYS A 19 -2.57 0.81 9.07
CA CYS A 19 -1.50 1.80 8.92
C CYS A 19 -1.21 2.19 7.45
N ARG A 20 -1.89 1.56 6.48
CA ARG A 20 -1.73 1.81 5.03
C ARG A 20 -0.30 1.59 4.50
N GLY A 21 0.51 0.79 5.19
CA GLY A 21 1.86 0.46 4.75
C GLY A 21 1.85 -0.37 3.46
N VAL A 22 2.73 -0.02 2.52
CA VAL A 22 2.95 -0.71 1.23
C VAL A 22 4.44 -1.00 1.07
N SER A 23 4.78 -2.18 0.55
CA SER A 23 6.15 -2.62 0.28
C SER A 23 6.24 -3.34 -1.06
N LYS A 24 7.34 -3.14 -1.80
CA LYS A 24 7.64 -3.88 -3.05
C LYS A 24 8.18 -5.28 -2.80
N VAL A 25 8.57 -5.59 -1.56
CA VAL A 25 9.16 -6.87 -1.16
C VAL A 25 8.34 -7.50 -0.02
N PRO A 26 8.28 -8.84 0.06
CA PRO A 26 7.67 -9.51 1.19
C PRO A 26 8.42 -9.14 2.47
N GLY A 27 7.69 -9.03 3.58
CA GLY A 27 8.27 -8.65 4.86
C GLY A 27 7.21 -8.50 5.94
N ALA A 28 7.59 -7.85 7.03
CA ALA A 28 6.68 -7.50 8.13
C ALA A 28 6.38 -6.00 8.14
N CYS A 29 5.29 -5.61 8.80
CA CYS A 29 4.98 -4.20 9.01
C CYS A 29 5.92 -3.59 10.05
N ASN A 30 6.68 -2.56 9.66
CA ASN A 30 7.61 -1.84 10.55
C ASN A 30 7.01 -0.57 11.18
N SER A 31 5.68 -0.40 11.12
CA SER A 31 5.03 0.77 11.72
C SER A 31 4.82 0.51 13.21
N PRO A 32 5.49 1.25 14.11
CA PRO A 32 5.49 0.94 15.55
C PRO A 32 4.14 1.17 16.23
N SER A 33 3.29 2.02 15.64
CA SER A 33 1.94 2.31 16.12
C SER A 33 0.85 1.47 15.44
N CYS A 34 1.23 0.57 14.52
CA CYS A 34 0.28 -0.30 13.84
C CYS A 34 -0.10 -1.48 14.74
N VAL A 35 -1.39 -1.82 14.78
CA VAL A 35 -1.88 -3.03 15.49
C VAL A 35 -1.27 -4.32 14.94
N ASN A 36 -0.79 -4.29 13.69
CA ASN A 36 -0.07 -5.38 13.02
C ASN A 36 1.44 -5.12 12.94
N HIS A 37 2.01 -4.32 13.84
CA HIS A 37 3.46 -4.17 13.93
C HIS A 37 4.14 -5.55 14.04
N ASN A 38 5.20 -5.75 13.27
CA ASN A 38 5.91 -7.03 13.11
C ASN A 38 5.09 -8.20 12.54
N HIS A 39 3.85 -7.98 12.10
CA HIS A 39 3.08 -9.00 11.38
C HIS A 39 3.39 -8.96 9.89
N LYS A 40 3.27 -10.12 9.24
CA LYS A 40 3.57 -10.31 7.82
C LYS A 40 2.68 -9.42 6.94
N LEU A 41 3.30 -8.76 5.97
CA LEU A 41 2.58 -8.03 4.91
C LEU A 41 1.92 -9.03 3.95
N VAL A 42 0.72 -8.68 3.50
CA VAL A 42 -0.09 -9.52 2.61
C VAL A 42 0.09 -9.06 1.18
N LYS A 43 0.31 -10.00 0.25
CA LYS A 43 0.41 -9.67 -1.17
C LYS A 43 -0.89 -9.00 -1.63
N CYS A 44 -0.76 -7.83 -2.22
CA CYS A 44 -1.87 -7.15 -2.85
C CYS A 44 -2.13 -7.72 -4.25
N ASN A 45 -3.40 -7.89 -4.58
CA ASN A 45 -3.85 -8.38 -5.87
C ASN A 45 -4.49 -7.27 -6.71
N CYS A 46 -4.19 -6.00 -6.43
CA CYS A 46 -4.72 -4.90 -7.23
C CYS A 46 -4.22 -5.01 -8.68
N THR A 47 -5.11 -4.63 -9.59
CA THR A 47 -4.95 -4.77 -11.04
C THR A 47 -4.81 -3.43 -11.75
N ASP A 48 -5.00 -2.34 -11.02
CA ASP A 48 -4.79 -0.94 -11.41
C ASP A 48 -3.76 -0.16 -10.54
N GLY A 49 -3.34 -0.67 -9.37
CA GLY A 49 -2.36 -0.02 -8.50
C GLY A 49 -2.94 1.24 -7.86
N LEU A 50 -4.23 1.50 -8.08
CA LEU A 50 -4.94 2.68 -7.63
C LEU A 50 -5.50 2.38 -6.25
N HIS A 51 -4.62 2.43 -5.25
CA HIS A 51 -4.98 2.07 -3.89
C HIS A 51 -5.85 3.08 -3.15
N ASN A 52 -6.05 4.28 -3.68
CA ASN A 52 -6.85 5.34 -3.06
C ASN A 52 -7.08 6.47 -4.08
N ASN A 53 -7.63 6.20 -5.28
CA ASN A 53 -8.20 7.31 -6.05
C ASN A 53 -9.55 7.70 -5.43
N PHE A 54 -9.50 8.14 -4.16
CA PHE A 54 -10.55 8.94 -3.56
C PHE A 54 -10.32 10.36 -4.07
N GLU A 55 -10.59 10.59 -5.36
CA GLU A 55 -11.03 11.93 -5.74
C GLU A 55 -12.26 12.17 -4.88
N LEU A 56 -12.11 13.00 -3.86
CA LEU A 56 -13.24 13.69 -3.27
C LEU A 56 -13.85 14.47 -4.43
N LEU A 57 -14.82 13.85 -5.11
CA LEU A 57 -15.86 14.53 -5.89
C LEU A 57 -16.64 15.39 -4.89
N LEU A 58 -16.00 16.46 -4.44
CA LEU A 58 -16.67 17.66 -3.98
C LEU A 58 -17.29 18.26 -5.26
N GLN A 59 -18.51 17.81 -5.56
CA GLN A 59 -19.46 18.56 -6.37
C GLN A 59 -20.17 19.58 -5.47
#